data_AF-A0A9X3N2I3-F1
#
_entry.id   AF-A0A9X3N2I3-F1
#
_cell.length_a   1.000
_cell.length_b   1.000
_cell.length_c   1.000
_cell.angle_alpha   90.00
_cell.angle_beta   90.00
_cell.angle_gamma   90.00
#
_symmetry.space_group_name_H-M   'P 1'
#
loop_
_entity.id
_entity.type
_entity.pdbx_description
1 polymer ?
#
loop_
_entity_poly.entity_id
_entity_poly.type
_entity_poly.pdbx_seq_one_letter_code
_entity_poly.pdbx_strand_id
1 'polypeptide(L)'
;MTSPDSNWLSRALGRNKRPADDDLHHCAACGKDYVNPVNWEPVTPEAWWMQLRCGECETYREVTVTNKVAERFDVELDRRADLIHRALHKLDRERMVQQVETMIGALRHGLIEPADFARPA
;
A
#
# COMPACT_ATOMS: atom_id res chain seq x y z
N MET A 1 5.27 -41.65 -23.39
CA MET A 1 5.28 -40.20 -23.72
C MET A 1 4.78 -39.44 -22.52
N THR A 2 5.67 -38.66 -21.94
CA THR A 2 5.61 -38.01 -20.62
C THR A 2 4.68 -36.79 -20.60
N SER A 3 3.88 -36.71 -19.53
CA SER A 3 2.98 -35.61 -19.18
C SER A 3 3.73 -34.28 -19.03
N PRO A 4 3.23 -33.16 -19.59
CA PRO A 4 3.73 -31.83 -19.27
C PRO A 4 3.03 -31.26 -18.02
N ASP A 5 3.82 -30.60 -17.19
CA ASP A 5 3.43 -29.57 -16.21
C ASP A 5 2.87 -29.99 -14.84
N SER A 6 3.51 -30.97 -14.22
CA SER A 6 3.35 -31.28 -12.78
C SER A 6 4.05 -30.31 -11.83
N ASN A 7 4.56 -29.15 -12.30
CA ASN A 7 5.48 -28.30 -11.52
C ASN A 7 4.86 -27.00 -10.99
N TRP A 8 3.56 -26.77 -11.15
CA TRP A 8 2.88 -25.65 -10.49
C TRP A 8 2.66 -25.92 -8.98
N LEU A 9 2.40 -27.18 -8.61
CA LEU A 9 2.26 -27.61 -7.22
C LEU A 9 3.57 -27.44 -6.43
N SER A 10 4.73 -27.73 -7.04
CA SER A 10 6.04 -27.55 -6.40
C SER A 10 6.41 -26.09 -6.17
N ARG A 11 5.86 -25.16 -6.96
CA ARG A 11 6.01 -23.70 -6.75
C ARG A 11 5.10 -23.20 -5.62
N ALA A 12 3.92 -23.79 -5.45
CA ALA A 12 3.04 -23.51 -4.32
C ALA A 12 3.54 -24.11 -2.99
N LEU A 13 4.38 -25.16 -3.06
CA LEU A 13 4.93 -25.87 -1.90
C LEU A 13 6.40 -25.57 -1.62
N GLY A 14 7.00 -24.60 -2.32
CA GLY A 14 8.30 -24.06 -1.93
C GLY A 14 8.20 -23.69 -0.46
N ARG A 15 8.93 -24.40 0.41
CA ARG A 15 8.95 -24.21 1.86
C ARG A 15 9.07 -22.73 2.15
N ASN A 16 7.94 -22.06 2.32
CA ASN A 16 7.92 -20.66 2.65
C ASN A 16 8.45 -20.65 4.07
N LYS A 17 9.70 -20.23 4.25
CA LYS A 17 10.20 -19.97 5.60
C LYS A 17 9.19 -19.00 6.18
N ARG A 18 8.46 -19.43 7.22
CA ARG A 18 7.62 -18.51 7.98
C ARG A 18 8.51 -17.30 8.26
N PRO A 19 8.10 -16.08 7.85
CA PRO A 19 8.80 -14.87 8.24
C PRO A 19 9.02 -14.97 9.74
N ALA A 20 10.21 -14.58 10.21
CA ALA A 20 10.45 -14.51 11.63
C ALA A 20 9.36 -13.63 12.28
N ASP A 21 9.05 -13.85 13.54
CA ASP A 21 8.00 -13.08 14.23
C ASP A 21 8.32 -11.57 14.27
N ASP A 22 9.55 -11.18 13.92
CA ASP A 22 9.98 -9.80 13.80
C ASP A 22 10.02 -9.24 12.36
N ASP A 23 9.71 -10.07 11.36
CA ASP A 23 9.53 -9.72 9.95
C ASP A 23 8.02 -9.58 9.65
N LEU A 24 7.44 -8.51 10.18
CA LEU A 24 6.00 -8.27 10.11
C LEU A 24 5.51 -7.86 8.73
N HIS A 25 6.41 -7.30 7.91
CA HIS A 25 6.06 -6.68 6.64
C HIS A 25 5.95 -7.69 5.48
N HIS A 26 6.55 -8.89 5.60
CA HIS A 26 6.42 -9.94 4.58
C HIS A 26 5.30 -10.94 4.89
N CYS A 27 4.55 -11.29 3.86
CA CYS A 27 3.46 -12.25 3.95
C CYS A 27 3.98 -13.68 4.03
N ALA A 28 3.54 -14.43 5.05
CA ALA A 28 3.86 -15.84 5.20
C ALA A 28 3.23 -16.77 4.14
N ALA A 29 2.29 -16.27 3.32
CA ALA A 29 1.65 -17.04 2.26
C ALA A 29 2.26 -16.74 0.88
N CYS A 30 2.28 -15.48 0.45
CA CYS A 30 2.74 -15.10 -0.89
C CYS A 30 4.14 -14.49 -0.93
N GLY A 31 4.77 -14.24 0.23
CA GLY A 31 6.10 -13.64 0.34
C GLY A 31 6.18 -12.15 -0.02
N LYS A 32 5.06 -11.52 -0.42
CA LYS A 32 5.03 -10.09 -0.74
C LYS A 32 5.08 -9.25 0.51
N ASP A 33 5.59 -8.05 0.36
CA ASP A 33 5.74 -7.07 1.44
C ASP A 33 4.49 -6.21 1.66
N TYR A 34 3.32 -6.57 1.13
CA TYR A 34 2.09 -5.77 1.27
C TYR A 34 1.34 -5.99 2.59
N VAL A 35 2.01 -6.42 3.66
CA VAL A 35 1.36 -6.68 4.95
C VAL A 35 1.15 -5.39 5.72
N ASN A 36 -0.08 -5.14 6.16
CA ASN A 36 -0.46 -3.99 6.98
C ASN A 36 -1.26 -4.45 8.20
N PRO A 37 -1.13 -3.76 9.35
CA PRO A 37 -2.00 -3.99 10.49
C PRO A 37 -3.41 -3.48 10.18
N VAL A 38 -4.42 -4.27 10.54
CA VAL A 38 -5.84 -3.91 10.43
C VAL A 38 -6.52 -3.77 11.79
N ASN A 39 -5.91 -4.34 12.83
CA ASN A 39 -6.26 -4.14 14.23
C ASN A 39 -5.02 -4.35 15.12
N TRP A 40 -4.94 -3.66 16.25
CA TRP A 40 -3.81 -3.77 17.19
C TRP A 40 -4.17 -3.25 18.58
N GLU A 41 -3.58 -3.84 19.60
CA GLU A 41 -3.76 -3.41 21.00
C GLU A 41 -2.54 -3.77 21.87
N PRO A 42 -2.23 -2.97 22.90
CA PRO A 42 -1.22 -3.34 23.88
C PRO A 42 -1.74 -4.50 24.74
N VAL A 43 -0.96 -5.58 24.86
CA VAL A 43 -1.30 -6.74 25.72
C VAL A 43 -0.52 -6.72 27.03
N THR A 44 0.68 -6.13 27.03
CA THR A 44 1.45 -5.77 28.22
C THR A 44 2.10 -4.40 27.98
N PRO A 45 2.74 -3.77 28.98
CA PRO A 45 3.46 -2.50 28.76
C PRO A 45 4.61 -2.62 27.72
N GLU A 46 5.12 -3.82 27.47
CA GLU A 46 6.24 -4.11 26.59
C GLU A 46 5.86 -4.85 25.30
N ALA A 47 4.57 -5.17 25.10
CA ALA A 47 4.12 -6.01 23.99
C ALA A 47 2.77 -5.60 23.40
N TRP A 48 2.64 -5.81 22.09
CA TRP A 48 1.46 -5.52 21.28
C TRP A 48 0.97 -6.77 20.59
N TRP A 49 -0.34 -7.01 20.65
CA TRP A 49 -1.01 -7.91 19.72
C TRP A 49 -1.43 -7.13 18.47
N MET A 50 -1.33 -7.79 17.31
CA MET A 50 -1.71 -7.23 16.02
C MET A 50 -2.40 -8.29 15.16
N GLN A 51 -3.45 -7.88 14.48
CA GLN A 51 -4.02 -8.59 13.34
C GLN A 51 -3.51 -7.95 12.05
N LEU A 52 -2.76 -8.72 11.28
CA LEU A 52 -2.15 -8.30 10.02
C LEU A 52 -2.91 -8.87 8.83
N ARG A 53 -3.01 -8.10 7.75
CA ARG A 53 -3.59 -8.52 6.47
C ARG A 53 -2.61 -8.25 5.34
N CYS A 54 -2.43 -9.23 4.45
CA CYS A 54 -1.70 -9.00 3.20
C CYS A 54 -2.60 -8.30 2.16
N GLY A 55 -2.16 -7.17 1.61
CA GLY A 55 -2.87 -6.48 0.54
C GLY A 55 -2.89 -7.20 -0.81
N GLU A 56 -2.01 -8.19 -1.01
CA GLU A 56 -1.93 -8.97 -2.26
C GLU A 56 -2.85 -10.19 -2.26
N CYS A 57 -2.65 -11.11 -1.30
CA CYS A 57 -3.34 -12.39 -1.26
C CYS A 57 -4.38 -12.48 -0.16
N GLU A 58 -4.66 -11.36 0.53
CA GLU A 58 -5.71 -11.18 1.54
C GLU A 58 -5.60 -12.10 2.77
N THR A 59 -4.47 -12.81 2.92
CA THR A 59 -4.24 -13.69 4.06
C THR A 59 -4.05 -12.87 5.33
N TYR A 60 -4.64 -13.37 6.42
CA TYR A 60 -4.52 -12.79 7.76
C TYR A 60 -3.50 -13.53 8.61
N ARG A 61 -2.82 -12.81 9.51
CA ARG A 61 -1.94 -13.35 10.54
C ARG A 61 -2.10 -12.56 11.82
N GLU A 62 -2.31 -13.26 12.93
CA GLU A 62 -2.23 -12.68 14.27
C GLU A 62 -0.84 -12.90 14.86
N VAL A 63 -0.34 -11.91 15.59
CA VAL A 63 1.00 -11.92 16.17
C VAL A 63 1.04 -11.07 17.42
N THR A 64 1.84 -11.48 18.40
CA THR A 64 2.21 -10.64 19.55
C THR A 64 3.70 -10.34 19.48
N VAL A 65 4.07 -9.06 19.52
CA VAL A 65 5.45 -8.61 19.36
C VAL A 65 5.85 -7.65 20.46
N THR A 66 7.15 -7.51 20.68
CA THR A 66 7.69 -6.49 21.61
C THR A 66 7.55 -5.08 21.05
N ASN A 67 7.59 -4.05 21.90
CA ASN A 67 7.61 -2.64 21.49
C ASN A 67 8.69 -2.36 20.44
N LYS A 68 9.89 -2.89 20.60
CA LYS A 68 11.00 -2.72 19.65
C LYS A 68 10.66 -3.24 18.25
N VAL A 69 9.91 -4.33 18.16
CA VAL A 69 9.48 -4.89 16.86
C VAL A 69 8.36 -4.04 16.27
N ALA A 70 7.39 -3.63 17.10
CA ALA A 70 6.30 -2.74 16.68
C ALA A 70 6.84 -1.40 16.14
N GLU A 71 7.79 -0.75 16.83
CA GLU A 71 8.42 0.50 16.40
C GLU A 71 9.14 0.36 15.05
N ARG A 72 9.88 -0.74 14.84
CA ARG A 72 10.51 -0.98 13.53
C ARG A 72 9.48 -1.18 12.43
N PHE A 73 8.37 -1.83 12.75
CA PHE A 73 7.30 -2.04 11.77
C PHE A 73 6.61 -0.72 11.42
N ASP A 74 6.34 0.14 12.40
CA ASP A 74 5.79 1.49 12.21
C ASP A 74 6.65 2.35 11.28
N VAL A 75 7.96 2.39 11.51
CA VAL A 75 8.92 3.10 10.63
C VAL A 75 8.87 2.58 9.18
N GLU A 76 8.71 1.28 8.99
CA GLU A 76 8.61 0.70 7.65
C GLU A 76 7.25 1.00 6.98
N LEU A 77 6.17 1.05 7.75
CA LEU A 77 4.84 1.46 7.25
C LEU A 77 4.86 2.92 6.79
N ASP A 78 5.42 3.82 7.61
CA ASP A 78 5.58 5.23 7.28
C ASP A 78 6.38 5.42 6.00
N ARG A 79 7.53 4.75 5.89
CA ARG A 79 8.38 4.80 4.69
C ARG A 79 7.62 4.43 3.41
N ARG A 80 6.70 3.46 3.49
CA ARG A 80 5.90 2.99 2.34
C ARG A 80 4.75 3.93 2.02
N ALA A 81 4.04 4.41 3.03
CA ALA A 81 3.01 5.43 2.86
C ALA A 81 3.59 6.68 2.17
N ASP A 82 4.81 7.06 2.55
CA ASP A 82 5.59 8.12 1.95
C ASP A 82 5.86 7.93 0.44
N LEU A 83 6.15 6.70 0.02
CA LEU A 83 6.33 6.39 -1.41
C LEU A 83 5.02 6.57 -2.18
N ILE A 84 3.90 6.15 -1.59
CA ILE A 84 2.56 6.32 -2.18
C ILE A 84 2.22 7.81 -2.27
N HIS A 85 2.43 8.58 -1.21
CA HIS A 85 2.19 10.03 -1.21
C HIS A 85 3.02 10.75 -2.27
N ARG A 86 4.32 10.44 -2.38
CA ARG A 86 5.18 11.04 -3.40
C ARG A 86 4.71 10.70 -4.83
N ALA A 87 4.31 9.46 -5.07
CA ALA A 87 3.78 9.05 -6.36
C ALA A 87 2.46 9.77 -6.69
N LEU A 88 1.55 9.87 -5.71
CA LEU A 88 0.29 10.58 -5.85
C LEU A 88 0.50 12.07 -6.15
N HIS A 89 1.38 12.74 -5.40
CA HIS A 89 1.72 14.16 -5.64
C HIS A 89 2.31 14.39 -7.03
N LYS A 90 3.14 13.47 -7.52
CA LYS A 90 3.68 13.56 -8.88
C LYS A 90 2.57 13.49 -9.93
N LEU A 91 1.67 12.50 -9.81
CA LEU A 91 0.55 12.33 -10.74
C LEU A 91 -0.41 13.52 -10.70
N ASP A 92 -0.71 14.04 -9.52
CA ASP A 92 -1.58 15.21 -9.36
C ASP A 92 -0.96 16.46 -10.00
N ARG A 93 0.35 16.66 -9.81
CA ARG A 93 1.07 17.76 -10.46
C ARG A 93 1.05 17.64 -11.99
N GLU A 94 1.29 16.45 -12.53
CA GLU A 94 1.26 16.20 -13.98
C GLU A 94 -0.13 16.48 -14.56
N ARG A 95 -1.18 16.02 -13.88
CA ARG A 95 -2.58 16.33 -14.22
C ARG A 95 -2.85 17.84 -14.18
N MET A 96 -2.45 18.51 -13.10
CA MET A 96 -2.72 19.94 -12.91
C MET A 96 -2.08 20.79 -14.01
N VAL A 97 -0.86 20.45 -14.43
CA VAL A 97 -0.20 21.13 -15.56
C VAL A 97 -1.04 21.05 -16.84
N GLN A 98 -1.57 19.87 -17.17
CA GLN A 98 -2.43 19.71 -18.35
C GLN A 98 -3.73 20.51 -18.24
N GLN A 99 -4.32 20.55 -17.04
CA GLN A 99 -5.53 21.34 -16.77
C GLN A 99 -5.27 22.84 -16.93
N VAL A 100 -4.14 23.34 -16.42
CA VAL A 100 -3.74 24.76 -16.55
C VAL A 100 -3.51 25.14 -18.00
N GLU A 101 -2.80 24.32 -18.79
CA GLU A 101 -2.59 24.60 -20.21
C GLU A 101 -3.92 24.65 -20.99
N THR A 102 -4.85 23.75 -20.68
CA THR A 102 -6.20 23.75 -21.27
C THR A 102 -6.96 25.02 -20.91
N MET A 103 -6.90 25.44 -19.64
CA MET A 103 -7.52 26.67 -19.14
C MET A 103 -6.94 27.91 -19.84
N ILE A 104 -5.61 27.99 -19.98
CA ILE A 104 -4.93 29.08 -20.70
C ILE A 104 -5.39 29.13 -22.16
N GLY A 105 -5.49 27.98 -22.83
CA GLY A 105 -6.02 27.89 -24.19
C GLY A 105 -7.45 28.43 -24.28
N ALA A 106 -8.33 28.00 -23.38
CA ALA A 106 -9.71 28.46 -23.34
C ALA A 106 -9.82 29.98 -23.11
N LEU A 107 -9.02 30.55 -22.21
CA LEU A 107 -8.95 32.00 -21.98
C LEU A 107 -8.48 32.74 -23.23
N ARG A 108 -7.41 32.28 -23.88
CA ARG A 108 -6.86 32.91 -25.09
C ARG A 108 -7.85 32.91 -26.26
N HIS A 109 -8.68 31.88 -26.36
CA HIS A 109 -9.69 31.74 -27.40
C HIS A 109 -11.06 32.30 -27.01
N GLY A 110 -11.20 32.88 -25.82
CA GLY A 110 -12.48 33.42 -25.34
C GLY A 110 -13.57 32.35 -25.18
N LEU A 111 -13.18 31.09 -24.93
CA LEU A 111 -14.11 29.98 -24.73
C LEU A 111 -14.66 29.92 -23.31
N ILE A 112 -14.06 30.68 -22.39
CA ILE A 112 -14.51 30.85 -21.02
C ILE A 112 -14.41 32.33 -20.62
N GLU A 113 -15.36 32.78 -19.80
CA GLU A 113 -15.51 34.13 -19.30
C GLU A 113 -15.84 34.14 -17.79
N PRO A 114 -15.77 35.28 -17.09
CA PRO A 114 -16.04 35.33 -15.65
C PRO A 114 -17.41 34.80 -15.24
N ALA A 115 -18.41 34.89 -16.13
CA ALA A 115 -19.76 34.40 -15.88
C ALA A 115 -19.81 32.87 -15.71
N ASP A 116 -18.89 32.11 -16.31
CA ASP A 116 -18.83 30.65 -16.19
C ASP A 116 -18.49 30.17 -14.78
N PHE A 117 -17.97 31.05 -13.93
CA PHE A 117 -17.59 30.76 -12.54
C PHE A 117 -18.63 31.26 -11.52
N ALA A 118 -19.71 31.88 -11.97
CA ALA A 118 -20.77 32.34 -11.07
C ALA A 118 -21.47 31.15 -10.40
N ARG A 119 -21.84 31.30 -9.12
CA ARG A 119 -22.68 30.31 -8.45
C ARG A 119 -24.07 30.25 -9.11
N PRO A 120 -24.60 29.06 -9.41
CA PRO A 120 -26.00 28.93 -9.81
C PRO A 120 -26.93 29.46 -8.70
N ALA A 121 -28.03 30.09 -9.11
CA ALA A 121 -29.11 30.54 -8.23
C ALA A 121 -29.91 29.37 -7.66
#